data_AF-A0A2D5ASZ3-F1
#
_entry.id   AF-A0A2D5ASZ3-F1
#
_cell.length_a   1.000
_cell.length_b   1.000
_cell.length_c   1.000
_cell.angle_alpha   90.00
_cell.angle_beta   90.00
_cell.angle_gamma   90.00
#
_symmetry.space_group_name_H-M   'P 1'
#
loop_
_entity.id
_entity.type
_entity.pdbx_description
1 polymer ?
#
loop_
_entity_poly.entity_id
_entity_poly.type
_entity_poly.pdbx_seq_one_letter_code
_entity_poly.pdbx_strand_id
1 'polypeptide(L)'
;MLDDQVWLLQALSSAGFDGERDIHAITVNRWPHGYTYSPDLLWEPDHALDEDKPRVRGRKRLGRIANSDAGASATTESAIDQGWRAVQETI
;
A
#
# COMPACT_ATOMS: atom_id res chain seq x y z
N MET A 1 0.66 -28.76 -18.61
CA MET A 1 0.46 -28.45 -17.17
C MET A 1 0.46 -26.94 -16.95
N LEU A 2 -0.37 -26.23 -17.73
CA LEU A 2 -0.57 -24.77 -17.67
C LEU A 2 -2.06 -24.45 -17.93
N ASP A 3 -2.97 -25.35 -17.56
CA ASP A 3 -4.37 -25.28 -18.01
C ASP A 3 -5.33 -24.67 -16.96
N ASP A 4 -4.81 -24.14 -15.85
CA ASP A 4 -5.65 -23.91 -14.66
C ASP A 4 -5.83 -22.43 -14.26
N GLN A 5 -5.36 -21.45 -15.03
CA GLN A 5 -5.29 -20.04 -14.57
C GLN A 5 -6.07 -19.03 -15.41
N VAL A 6 -7.38 -19.25 -15.60
CA VAL A 6 -8.28 -18.18 -16.08
C VAL A 6 -9.45 -17.96 -15.12
N TRP A 7 -9.14 -17.45 -13.94
CA TRP A 7 -10.08 -17.20 -12.84
C TRP A 7 -11.28 -16.34 -13.25
N LEU A 8 -11.08 -15.33 -14.09
CA LEU A 8 -12.16 -14.46 -14.55
C LEU A 8 -13.16 -15.21 -15.44
N LEU A 9 -12.67 -16.06 -16.37
CA LEU A 9 -13.53 -16.91 -17.21
C LEU A 9 -14.27 -17.94 -16.36
N GLN A 10 -13.58 -18.56 -15.39
CA GLN A 10 -14.21 -19.50 -14.46
C GLN A 10 -15.33 -18.84 -13.66
N ALA A 11 -15.13 -17.62 -13.19
CA ALA A 11 -16.11 -16.91 -12.37
C ALA A 11 -17.34 -16.43 -13.17
N LEU A 12 -17.17 -16.03 -14.44
CA LEU A 12 -18.20 -15.26 -15.17
C LEU A 12 -18.75 -15.94 -16.45
N SER A 13 -18.18 -17.06 -16.92
CA SER A 13 -18.61 -17.69 -18.17
C SER A 13 -20.06 -18.20 -18.15
N SER A 14 -20.55 -18.68 -17.01
CA SER A 14 -21.95 -19.11 -16.85
C SER A 14 -22.96 -17.96 -16.99
N ALA A 15 -22.50 -16.72 -16.82
CA ALA A 15 -23.27 -15.50 -17.05
C ALA A 15 -23.10 -14.93 -18.48
N GLY A 16 -22.40 -15.63 -19.37
CA GLY A 16 -22.21 -15.25 -20.77
C GLY A 16 -20.97 -14.41 -21.08
N PHE A 17 -20.07 -14.23 -20.10
CA PHE A 17 -18.78 -13.55 -20.32
C PHE A 17 -17.88 -14.36 -21.26
N ASP A 18 -17.34 -13.69 -22.27
CA ASP A 18 -16.41 -14.23 -23.25
C ASP A 18 -15.18 -13.32 -23.31
N GLY A 19 -14.03 -13.83 -22.86
CA GLY A 19 -12.80 -13.04 -22.75
C GLY A 19 -12.29 -12.50 -24.09
N GLU A 20 -12.49 -13.20 -25.20
CA GLU A 20 -12.03 -12.74 -26.52
C GLU A 20 -12.89 -11.59 -27.06
N ARG A 21 -14.20 -11.62 -26.74
CA ARG A 21 -15.15 -10.59 -27.16
C ARG A 21 -15.19 -9.39 -26.21
N ASP A 22 -15.14 -9.64 -24.91
CA ASP A 22 -15.51 -8.65 -23.88
C ASP A 22 -14.29 -7.91 -23.29
N ILE A 23 -13.07 -8.44 -23.41
CA ILE A 23 -11.84 -7.74 -22.98
C ILE A 23 -11.31 -6.88 -24.12
N HIS A 24 -11.48 -5.56 -24.02
CA HIS A 24 -10.97 -4.64 -25.04
C HIS A 24 -9.44 -4.45 -24.96
N ALA A 25 -8.90 -4.29 -23.74
CA ALA A 25 -7.48 -4.02 -23.53
C ALA A 25 -7.02 -4.46 -22.15
N ILE A 26 -5.72 -4.74 -22.03
CA ILE A 26 -5.06 -5.04 -20.77
C ILE A 26 -3.89 -4.05 -20.62
N THR A 27 -3.87 -3.34 -19.50
CA THR A 27 -2.70 -2.55 -19.09
C THR A 27 -2.11 -3.18 -17.84
N VAL A 28 -0.77 -3.21 -17.78
CA VAL A 28 -0.05 -3.83 -16.68
C VAL A 28 0.83 -2.79 -16.01
N ASN A 29 0.57 -2.56 -14.73
CA ASN A 29 1.41 -1.72 -13.89
C ASN A 29 2.21 -2.62 -12.94
N ARG A 30 3.55 -2.59 -13.01
CA ARG A 30 4.42 -3.41 -12.16
C ARG A 30 5.17 -2.55 -11.16
N TRP A 31 4.76 -2.62 -9.90
CA TRP A 31 5.46 -1.97 -8.79
C TRP A 31 6.03 -3.05 -7.87
N PRO A 32 7.37 -3.28 -7.86
CA PRO A 32 7.96 -4.33 -7.03
C PRO A 32 7.78 -4.08 -5.53
N HIS A 33 7.82 -2.83 -5.09
CA HIS A 33 7.56 -2.39 -3.71
C HIS A 33 6.78 -1.08 -3.72
N GLY A 34 5.49 -1.16 -4.07
CA GLY A 34 4.65 0.02 -4.34
C GLY A 34 3.94 0.62 -3.14
N TYR A 35 4.00 -0.02 -1.97
CA TYR A 35 3.21 0.39 -0.81
C TYR A 35 4.05 0.42 0.46
N THR A 36 3.73 1.40 1.30
CA THR A 36 4.23 1.51 2.66
C THR A 36 3.82 0.28 3.48
N TYR A 37 4.71 -0.13 4.37
CA TYR A 37 4.45 -1.16 5.38
C TYR A 37 3.45 -0.67 6.44
N SER A 38 2.42 -1.48 6.72
CA SER A 38 1.49 -1.29 7.84
C SER A 38 1.70 -2.38 8.90
N PRO A 39 1.86 -2.04 10.19
CA PRO A 39 2.16 -2.99 11.25
C PRO A 39 0.88 -3.68 11.79
N ASP A 40 0.17 -4.38 10.92
CA ASP A 40 -1.14 -5.01 11.25
C ASP A 40 -1.05 -6.55 11.34
N LEU A 41 0.17 -7.12 11.29
CA LEU A 41 0.36 -8.56 11.32
C LEU A 41 0.31 -9.11 12.75
N LEU A 42 -0.07 -10.38 12.89
CA LEU A 42 -0.17 -11.03 14.20
C LEU A 42 1.20 -11.19 14.90
N TRP A 43 2.28 -11.24 14.14
CA TRP A 43 3.63 -11.55 14.59
C TRP A 43 4.54 -10.31 14.65
N GLU A 44 3.96 -9.11 14.57
CA GLU A 44 4.72 -7.86 14.67
C GLU A 44 5.54 -7.81 15.96
N PRO A 45 6.75 -7.25 15.91
CA PRO A 45 7.50 -7.00 17.13
C PRO A 45 6.77 -5.96 17.98
N ASP A 46 6.55 -6.29 19.25
CA ASP A 46 6.05 -5.32 20.21
C ASP A 46 7.08 -4.23 20.47
N HIS A 47 6.62 -2.98 20.46
CA HIS A 47 7.42 -1.82 20.84
C HIS A 47 6.97 -1.34 22.22
N ALA A 48 7.90 -1.27 23.18
CA ALA A 48 7.61 -0.86 24.55
C ALA A 48 7.07 0.58 24.61
N LEU A 49 7.60 1.47 23.77
CA LEU A 49 7.14 2.85 23.62
C LEU A 49 6.81 3.16 22.15
N ASP A 50 5.90 4.11 21.92
CA ASP A 50 5.58 4.55 20.56
C ASP A 50 6.80 5.15 19.85
N GLU A 51 7.71 5.78 20.60
CA GLU A 51 8.96 6.35 20.08
C GLU A 51 9.95 5.31 19.57
N ASP A 52 9.81 4.04 19.94
CA ASP A 52 10.66 2.95 19.48
C ASP A 52 10.25 2.43 18.10
N LYS A 53 9.03 2.74 17.67
CA LYS A 53 8.50 2.29 16.37
C LYS A 53 9.37 2.85 15.23
N PRO A 54 9.78 2.03 14.25
CA PRO A 54 10.64 2.45 13.15
C PRO A 54 10.14 3.71 12.43
N ARG A 55 8.82 3.80 12.18
CA ARG A 55 8.20 4.99 11.56
C ARG A 55 8.38 6.26 12.40
N VAL A 56 8.30 6.15 13.74
CA VAL A 56 8.40 7.30 14.65
C VAL A 56 9.85 7.74 14.78
N ARG A 57 10.79 6.79 14.86
CA ARG A 57 12.23 7.07 14.84
C ARG A 57 12.67 7.68 13.51
N GLY A 58 12.23 7.09 12.39
CA GLY A 58 12.60 7.50 11.04
C GLY A 58 12.02 8.84 10.62
N ARG A 59 10.84 9.21 11.13
CA ARG A 59 10.21 10.51 10.83
C ARG A 59 10.65 11.65 11.73
N LYS A 60 11.56 11.42 12.69
CA LYS A 60 12.11 12.51 13.53
C LYS A 60 12.65 13.61 12.62
N ARG A 61 12.44 14.87 13.03
CA ARG A 61 12.73 16.06 12.21
C ARG A 61 14.20 16.10 11.77
N LEU A 62 14.43 15.80 10.49
CA LEU A 62 15.67 16.04 9.75
C LEU A 62 15.27 16.72 8.42
N GLY A 63 15.04 18.04 8.48
CA GLY A 63 14.34 18.74 7.40
C GLY A 63 12.83 18.48 7.43
N ARG A 64 12.21 18.26 6.26
CA ARG A 64 10.76 18.00 6.09
C ARG A 64 10.51 16.59 5.58
N ILE A 65 10.54 15.60 6.47
CA ILE A 65 10.23 14.21 6.12
C ILE A 65 8.72 14.00 6.16
N ALA A 66 8.12 13.85 4.98
CA ALA A 66 6.69 13.64 4.80
C ALA A 66 6.44 12.65 3.65
N ASN A 67 5.75 11.55 3.96
CA ASN A 67 5.20 10.56 3.04
C ASN A 67 4.29 9.60 3.84
N SER A 68 3.74 8.60 3.16
CA SER A 68 2.98 7.51 3.77
C SER A 68 3.82 6.66 4.75
N ASP A 69 5.12 6.46 4.49
CA ASP A 69 6.02 5.68 5.37
C ASP A 69 6.19 6.30 6.76
N ALA A 70 6.19 7.63 6.86
CA ALA A 70 6.18 8.34 8.14
C ALA A 70 4.89 8.06 8.95
N GLY A 71 3.83 7.60 8.28
CA GLY A 71 2.58 7.17 8.89
C GLY A 71 2.45 5.66 9.06
N ALA A 72 3.32 4.85 8.46
CA ALA A 72 3.19 3.39 8.35
C ALA A 72 1.79 2.96 7.87
N SER A 73 1.32 3.58 6.79
CA SER A 73 0.08 3.22 6.12
C SER A 73 0.20 3.51 4.64
N ALA A 74 -0.25 2.58 3.80
CA ALA A 74 -0.26 2.72 2.35
C ALA A 74 -1.31 3.71 1.80
N THR A 75 -2.07 4.40 2.67
CA THR A 75 -3.18 5.26 2.26
C THR A 75 -2.72 6.66 1.83
N THR A 76 -3.41 7.21 0.84
CA THR A 76 -3.22 8.62 0.42
C THR A 76 -3.50 9.59 1.56
N GLU A 77 -4.52 9.32 2.38
CA GLU A 77 -4.84 10.08 3.60
C GLU A 77 -3.61 10.17 4.51
N SER A 78 -2.94 9.04 4.80
CA SER A 78 -1.77 9.05 5.66
C SER A 78 -0.65 9.92 5.10
N ALA A 79 -0.41 9.86 3.78
CA ALA A 79 0.58 10.73 3.14
C ALA A 79 0.24 12.23 3.32
N ILE A 80 -1.03 12.60 3.21
CA ILE A 80 -1.51 13.98 3.41
C ILE A 80 -1.32 14.40 4.87
N ASP A 81 -1.73 13.57 5.83
CA ASP A 81 -1.60 13.85 7.26
C ASP A 81 -0.14 14.02 7.69
N GLN A 82 0.75 13.17 7.17
CA GLN A 82 2.19 13.31 7.43
C GLN A 82 2.80 14.55 6.77
N GLY A 83 2.25 14.97 5.62
CA GLY A 83 2.56 16.26 5.00
C GLY A 83 2.17 17.42 5.91
N TRP A 84 0.92 17.42 6.40
CA TRP A 84 0.44 18.43 7.36
C TRP A 84 1.29 18.47 8.63
N ARG A 85 1.56 17.31 9.24
CA ARG A 85 2.43 17.18 10.42
C ARG A 85 3.80 17.82 10.19
N ALA A 86 4.48 17.48 9.09
CA ALA A 86 5.82 17.98 8.81
C ALA A 86 5.87 19.51 8.64
N VAL A 87 4.79 20.12 8.13
CA VAL A 87 4.64 21.58 8.08
C VAL A 87 4.52 22.16 9.50
N GLN A 88 3.67 21.59 10.35
CA GLN A 88 3.44 22.06 11.72
C GLN A 88 4.68 21.94 12.60
N GLU A 89 5.46 20.86 12.48
CA GLU A 89 6.71 20.67 13.23
C GLU A 89 7.85 21.65 12.86
N THR A 90 7.65 22.45 11.80
CA THR A 90 8.64 23.43 11.32
C THR A 90 8.45 24.83 11.94
N ILE A 91 7.27 25.11 12.48
CA ILE A 91 6.91 26.35 13.18
C ILE A 91 7.43 26.29 14.62
#